data_AF-A0A4V2NL59-F1
#
_entry.id   AF-A0A4V2NL59-F1
#
_cell.length_a   1.000
_cell.length_b   1.000
_cell.length_c   1.000
_cell.angle_alpha   90.00
_cell.angle_beta   90.00
_cell.angle_gamma   90.00
#
_symmetry.space_group_name_H-M   'P 1'
#
loop_
_entity.id
_entity.type
_entity.pdbx_description
1 polymer ?
#
loop_
_entity_poly.entity_id
_entity_poly.type
_entity_poly.pdbx_seq_one_letter_code
_entity_poly.pdbx_strand_id
1 'polypeptide(L)'
;MRLAFFLVLLALMSPLPGLVAAQSLRCDPDRDEAQSMREAPRRVVRINGQHTLVVNYRGGAKRFVDAPPYHEELSGLHWYYCGFVPGLKAHLIGMSKDALFSGKLLFDESGRLMDAGHSVYPSPHGTQFLAIEQEDGMDGELWAVYNAAGKKLWSGYAGTLRMEKLNAGPGSKPYEAVESTYESPHWTAQDQLQATQVCGSGLNKGTINLEAKGGRWQWGRSLQCVH
;
A
#
# COMPACT_ATOMS: atom_id res chain seq x y z
N MET A 1 10.49 -73.06 2.91
CA MET A 1 10.58 -71.80 2.13
C MET A 1 9.37 -70.94 2.44
N ARG A 2 9.54 -69.86 3.20
CA ARG A 2 8.55 -68.77 3.34
C ARG A 2 9.33 -67.46 3.24
N LEU A 3 9.18 -66.76 2.11
CA LEU A 3 9.67 -65.40 1.94
C LEU A 3 8.58 -64.44 2.40
N ALA A 4 8.87 -63.61 3.40
CA ALA A 4 8.04 -62.49 3.78
C ALA A 4 8.59 -61.23 3.09
N PHE A 5 7.78 -60.60 2.25
CA PHE A 5 8.05 -59.29 1.67
C PHE A 5 7.48 -58.22 2.61
N PHE A 6 8.36 -57.38 3.17
CA PHE A 6 7.97 -56.13 3.83
C PHE A 6 8.13 -54.99 2.82
N LEU A 7 7.01 -54.39 2.41
CA LEU A 7 6.98 -53.17 1.62
C LEU A 7 6.92 -51.98 2.59
N VAL A 8 7.98 -51.17 2.64
CA VAL A 8 8.03 -49.92 3.40
C VAL A 8 7.58 -48.79 2.47
N LEU A 9 6.41 -48.21 2.74
CA LEU A 9 5.90 -47.05 2.02
C LEU A 9 6.45 -45.77 2.67
N LEU A 10 7.42 -45.10 2.02
CA LEU A 10 7.84 -43.75 2.41
C LEU A 10 6.85 -42.72 1.83
N ALA A 11 6.04 -42.11 2.69
CA ALA A 11 5.22 -40.96 2.33
C ALA A 11 6.11 -39.69 2.31
N LEU A 12 6.41 -39.19 1.11
CA LEU A 12 7.00 -37.86 0.89
C LEU A 12 5.96 -36.79 1.22
N MET A 13 5.91 -36.34 2.48
CA MET A 13 5.20 -35.11 2.84
C MET A 13 6.02 -33.92 2.35
N SER A 14 5.70 -33.45 1.15
CA SER A 14 6.20 -32.17 0.67
C SER A 14 5.54 -31.06 1.50
N PRO A 15 6.30 -30.17 2.18
CA PRO A 15 5.70 -29.06 2.88
C PRO A 15 4.99 -28.17 1.86
N LEU A 16 3.68 -27.98 2.05
CA LEU A 16 2.94 -26.96 1.32
C LEU A 16 3.66 -25.62 1.54
N PRO A 17 3.96 -24.84 0.49
CA PRO A 17 4.54 -23.52 0.67
C PRO A 17 3.60 -22.70 1.57
N GLY A 18 4.07 -22.42 2.79
CA GLY A 18 3.29 -21.69 3.78
C GLY A 18 2.99 -20.30 3.24
N LEU A 19 1.71 -19.93 3.21
CA LEU A 19 1.27 -18.55 3.06
C LEU A 19 1.93 -17.74 4.17
N VAL A 20 2.90 -16.91 3.82
CA VAL A 20 3.39 -15.87 4.72
C VAL A 20 2.23 -14.90 4.88
N ALA A 21 1.76 -14.70 6.11
CA ALA A 21 0.68 -13.74 6.37
C ALA A 21 1.09 -12.38 5.79
N ALA A 22 0.33 -11.91 4.80
CA ALA A 22 0.60 -10.67 4.11
C ALA A 22 0.21 -9.52 5.05
N GLN A 23 1.17 -9.05 5.84
CA GLN A 23 0.93 -7.96 6.77
C GLN A 23 0.93 -6.65 5.98
N SER A 24 -0.24 -5.99 5.93
CA SER A 24 -0.34 -4.60 5.49
C SER A 24 0.40 -3.69 6.46
N LEU A 25 1.06 -2.68 5.94
CA LEU A 25 1.79 -1.70 6.74
C LEU A 25 1.30 -0.30 6.37
N ARG A 26 0.94 0.47 7.38
CA ARG A 26 0.56 1.88 7.27
C ARG A 26 1.55 2.71 8.08
N CYS A 27 2.01 3.79 7.46
CA CYS A 27 2.68 4.88 8.12
C CYS A 27 1.64 5.64 8.93
N ASP A 28 1.85 5.64 10.24
CA ASP A 28 1.07 6.39 11.20
C ASP A 28 2.07 7.30 11.92
N PRO A 29 1.96 8.63 11.77
CA PRO A 29 2.86 9.57 12.41
C PRO A 29 2.78 9.50 13.95
N ASP A 30 1.67 9.02 14.50
CA ASP A 30 1.47 8.87 15.95
C ASP A 30 2.11 7.59 16.49
N ARG A 31 2.53 6.68 15.61
CA ARG A 31 3.18 5.43 15.99
C ARG A 31 4.61 5.69 16.47
N ASP A 32 5.03 4.98 17.52
CA ASP A 32 6.42 5.04 18.01
C ASP A 32 7.40 4.55 16.91
N GLU A 33 8.01 5.52 16.22
CA GLU A 33 9.04 5.27 15.21
C GLU A 33 10.20 4.47 15.81
N ALA A 34 10.61 4.77 17.04
CA ALA A 34 11.72 4.10 17.68
C ALA A 34 11.42 2.62 17.92
N GLN A 35 10.16 2.25 18.21
CA GLN A 35 9.73 0.86 18.24
C GLN A 35 9.87 0.21 16.87
N SER A 36 9.35 0.85 15.82
CA SER A 36 9.43 0.34 14.46
C SER A 36 10.88 0.12 14.03
N MET A 37 11.79 1.04 14.38
CA MET A 37 13.23 0.93 14.10
C MET A 37 13.89 -0.24 14.83
N ARG A 38 13.46 -0.56 16.07
CA ARG A 38 13.97 -1.70 16.85
C ARG A 38 13.52 -3.04 16.26
N GLU A 39 12.30 -3.09 15.71
CA GLU A 39 11.71 -4.28 15.09
C GLU A 39 12.24 -4.54 13.66
N ALA A 40 12.98 -3.58 13.09
CA ALA A 40 13.53 -3.73 11.75
C ALA A 40 14.51 -4.91 11.66
N PRO A 41 14.47 -5.71 10.58
CA PRO A 41 15.37 -6.85 10.40
C PRO A 41 16.83 -6.43 10.20
N ARG A 42 17.07 -5.14 9.94
CA ARG A 42 18.39 -4.53 9.83
C ARG A 42 18.39 -3.23 10.58
N ARG A 43 19.60 -2.77 10.93
CA ARG A 43 19.79 -1.54 11.69
C ARG A 43 19.15 -0.34 10.98
N VAL A 44 18.26 0.32 11.69
CA VAL A 44 17.70 1.63 11.34
C VAL A 44 18.04 2.60 12.45
N VAL A 45 18.61 3.76 12.11
CA VAL A 45 19.05 4.75 13.11
C VAL A 45 18.81 6.16 12.62
N ARG A 46 18.56 7.08 13.56
CA ARG A 46 18.67 8.52 13.32
C ARG A 46 20.06 9.02 13.69
N ILE A 47 20.64 9.89 12.87
CA ILE A 47 21.93 10.57 13.11
C ILE A 47 21.78 12.09 12.93
N ASN A 48 22.85 12.86 13.17
CA ASN A 48 22.88 14.32 12.97
C ASN A 48 21.77 15.08 13.71
N GLY A 49 21.65 14.86 15.03
CA GLY A 49 20.61 15.52 15.82
C GLY A 49 19.18 15.10 15.45
N GLN A 50 19.03 13.88 14.93
CA GLN A 50 17.76 13.26 14.53
C GLN A 50 17.23 13.62 13.13
N HIS A 51 17.88 14.52 12.39
CA HIS A 51 17.42 14.99 11.06
C HIS A 51 17.88 14.13 9.88
N THR A 52 18.47 12.96 10.14
CA THR A 52 18.85 12.02 9.09
C THR A 52 18.51 10.61 9.51
N LEU A 53 17.53 10.01 8.83
CA LEU A 53 17.18 8.61 8.97
C LEU A 53 18.09 7.76 8.08
N VAL A 54 18.73 6.76 8.66
CA VAL A 54 19.59 5.79 7.97
C VAL A 54 18.96 4.41 8.08
N VAL A 55 18.62 3.83 6.93
CA VAL A 55 18.05 2.48 6.83
C VAL A 55 19.07 1.57 6.17
N ASN A 56 19.56 0.57 6.90
CA ASN A 56 20.44 -0.44 6.33
C ASN A 56 19.62 -1.47 5.54
N TYR A 57 20.15 -1.87 4.39
CA TYR A 57 19.67 -2.95 3.54
C TYR A 57 20.83 -3.93 3.28
N ARG A 58 20.62 -5.04 2.57
CA ARG A 58 21.65 -6.07 2.38
C ARG A 58 22.94 -5.55 1.73
N GLY A 59 22.81 -4.65 0.76
CA GLY A 59 23.94 -4.10 -0.01
C GLY A 59 24.54 -2.81 0.55
N GLY A 60 24.05 -2.27 1.67
CA GLY A 60 24.56 -1.03 2.24
C GLY A 60 23.55 -0.27 3.11
N ALA A 61 23.56 1.06 3.01
CA ALA A 61 22.65 1.93 3.73
C ALA A 61 22.08 3.01 2.81
N LYS A 62 20.82 3.41 3.06
CA LYS A 62 20.20 4.60 2.47
C LYS A 62 19.99 5.66 3.54
N ARG A 63 20.23 6.90 3.15
CA ARG A 63 20.03 8.08 4.01
C ARG A 63 18.86 8.88 3.47
N PHE A 64 17.99 9.27 4.38
CA PHE A 64 16.85 10.16 4.14
C PHE A 64 17.07 11.37 5.05
N VAL A 65 17.16 12.55 4.45
CA VAL A 65 17.57 13.79 5.13
C VAL A 65 16.37 14.70 5.19
N ASP A 66 16.04 15.14 6.40
CA ASP A 66 14.97 16.09 6.64
C ASP A 66 15.35 17.46 6.07
N ALA A 67 14.35 18.28 5.73
CA ALA A 67 14.54 19.67 5.34
C ALA A 67 13.82 20.59 6.33
N PRO A 68 14.42 21.74 6.69
CA PRO A 68 13.82 22.66 7.64
C PRO A 68 12.53 23.30 7.07
N PRO A 69 11.63 23.82 7.92
CA PRO A 69 11.73 23.84 9.39
C PRO A 69 11.56 22.45 10.02
N TYR A 70 12.35 22.14 11.05
CA TYR A 70 12.38 20.80 11.65
C TYR A 70 11.37 20.58 12.80
N HIS A 71 10.76 21.66 13.28
CA HIS A 71 9.90 21.67 14.48
C HIS A 71 8.47 22.15 14.18
N GLU A 72 8.13 22.29 12.90
CA GLU A 72 6.78 22.63 12.47
C GLU A 72 6.18 21.41 11.79
N GLU A 73 5.08 20.88 12.34
CA GLU A 73 4.48 19.62 11.88
C GLU A 73 3.94 19.69 10.44
N LEU A 74 3.60 20.89 9.98
CA LEU A 74 2.95 21.15 8.69
C LEU A 74 3.85 21.90 7.69
N SER A 75 5.15 21.99 7.96
CA SER A 75 6.10 22.73 7.14
C SER A 75 7.42 21.96 7.06
N GLY A 76 8.09 22.02 5.92
CA GLY A 76 9.39 21.36 5.75
C GLY A 76 9.26 19.92 5.28
N LEU A 77 10.30 19.11 5.46
CA LEU A 77 10.33 17.71 5.02
C LEU A 77 10.81 16.84 6.17
N HIS A 78 9.98 15.89 6.58
CA HIS A 78 10.32 14.91 7.58
C HIS A 78 10.21 13.49 7.03
N TRP A 79 11.29 12.72 7.16
CA TRP A 79 11.31 11.30 6.89
C TRP A 79 11.21 10.51 8.18
N TYR A 80 10.42 9.43 8.17
CA TYR A 80 10.26 8.56 9.32
C TYR A 80 10.13 7.10 8.92
N TYR A 81 10.56 6.20 9.80
CA TYR A 81 10.54 4.76 9.55
C TYR A 81 9.22 4.11 10.00
N CYS A 82 8.46 3.56 9.05
CA CYS A 82 7.14 2.98 9.36
C CYS A 82 7.21 1.48 9.71
N GLY A 83 8.22 0.77 9.22
CA GLY A 83 8.39 -0.66 9.48
C GLY A 83 8.94 -1.46 8.31
N PHE A 84 8.96 -2.78 8.48
CA PHE A 84 9.34 -3.74 7.44
C PHE A 84 8.12 -4.53 6.97
N VAL A 85 8.03 -4.77 5.66
CA VAL A 85 6.96 -5.56 5.02
C VAL A 85 7.56 -6.91 4.61
N PRO A 86 7.34 -8.00 5.39
CA PRO A 86 8.00 -9.29 5.13
C PRO A 86 7.66 -9.87 3.76
N GLY A 87 6.40 -9.76 3.33
CA GLY A 87 5.94 -10.27 2.04
C GLY A 87 6.63 -9.64 0.82
N LEU A 88 7.10 -8.39 0.95
CA LEU A 88 7.84 -7.69 -0.12
C LEU A 88 9.35 -7.67 0.12
N LYS A 89 9.80 -8.10 1.30
CA LYS A 89 11.17 -7.91 1.80
C LYS A 89 11.63 -6.46 1.62
N ALA A 90 10.79 -5.51 2.04
CA ALA A 90 11.02 -4.10 1.83
C ALA A 90 10.72 -3.30 3.11
N HIS A 91 11.48 -2.22 3.31
CA HIS A 91 11.23 -1.23 4.33
C HIS A 91 10.26 -0.18 3.80
N LEU A 92 9.27 0.23 4.60
CA LEU A 92 8.43 1.39 4.31
C LEU A 92 8.96 2.60 5.07
N ILE A 93 9.27 3.66 4.33
CA ILE A 93 9.75 4.93 4.84
C ILE A 93 8.68 5.98 4.53
N GLY A 94 8.08 6.57 5.56
CA GLY A 94 7.12 7.64 5.44
C GLY A 94 7.79 8.97 5.16
N MET A 95 7.04 9.84 4.50
CA MET A 95 7.43 11.21 4.18
C MET A 95 6.27 12.13 4.51
N SER A 96 6.51 13.12 5.37
CA SER A 96 5.65 14.28 5.51
C SER A 96 6.36 15.46 4.85
N LYS A 97 5.69 16.13 3.92
CA LYS A 97 6.19 17.38 3.34
C LYS A 97 5.08 18.39 3.28
N ASP A 98 5.21 19.47 4.04
CA ASP A 98 4.15 20.44 4.24
C ASP A 98 2.88 19.73 4.77
N ALA A 99 1.81 19.59 3.99
CA ALA A 99 0.65 18.73 4.33
C ALA A 99 0.47 17.51 3.41
N LEU A 100 1.48 17.18 2.59
CA LEU A 100 1.52 15.96 1.79
C LEU A 100 2.06 14.77 2.61
N PHE A 101 1.26 13.70 2.70
CA PHE A 101 1.63 12.44 3.34
C PHE A 101 1.83 11.32 2.31
N SER A 102 3.07 10.86 2.17
CA SER A 102 3.45 9.82 1.20
C SER A 102 4.55 8.92 1.77
N GLY A 103 5.17 8.07 0.93
CA GLY A 103 6.20 7.16 1.38
C GLY A 103 7.07 6.59 0.27
N LYS A 104 8.04 5.79 0.67
CA LYS A 104 8.93 5.05 -0.23
C LYS A 104 9.11 3.63 0.26
N LEU A 105 9.21 2.69 -0.68
CA LEU A 105 9.65 1.33 -0.40
C LEU A 105 11.13 1.19 -0.75
N LEU A 106 11.92 0.74 0.23
CA LEU A 106 13.31 0.34 0.05
C LEU A 106 13.41 -1.18 0.11
N PHE A 107 13.67 -1.83 -1.03
CA PHE A 107 13.81 -3.29 -1.09
C PHE A 107 15.11 -3.73 -0.41
N ASP A 108 15.01 -4.64 0.55
CA ASP A 108 16.13 -5.06 1.40
C ASP A 108 17.27 -5.71 0.60
N GLU A 109 16.92 -6.55 -0.36
CA GLU A 109 17.89 -7.32 -1.12
C GLU A 109 18.68 -6.47 -2.12
N SER A 110 18.00 -5.54 -2.80
CA SER A 110 18.57 -4.79 -3.93
C SER A 110 18.98 -3.36 -3.59
N GLY A 111 18.47 -2.79 -2.49
CA GLY A 111 18.61 -1.36 -2.19
C GLY A 111 17.83 -0.46 -3.14
N ARG A 112 17.00 -1.03 -4.01
CA ARG A 112 16.14 -0.27 -4.93
C ARG A 112 15.12 0.50 -4.11
N LEU A 113 14.96 1.76 -4.47
CA LEU A 113 13.98 2.66 -3.89
C LEU A 113 12.87 2.88 -4.91
N MET A 114 11.63 2.87 -4.47
CA MET A 114 10.49 3.25 -5.30
C MET A 114 9.52 4.12 -4.52
N ASP A 115 8.83 4.98 -5.25
CA ASP A 115 7.69 5.70 -4.69
C ASP A 115 6.61 4.70 -4.29
N ALA A 116 6.07 4.94 -3.12
CA ALA A 116 4.93 4.28 -2.57
C ALA A 116 4.07 5.36 -1.92
N GLY A 117 3.03 4.95 -1.22
CA GLY A 117 2.28 5.88 -0.40
C GLY A 117 2.52 5.67 1.08
N HIS A 118 1.63 6.25 1.87
CA HIS A 118 1.65 6.11 3.31
C HIS A 118 1.16 4.71 3.73
N SER A 119 0.50 3.95 2.86
CA SER A 119 0.13 2.55 3.16
C SER A 119 0.51 1.58 2.04
N VAL A 120 0.87 0.35 2.42
CA VAL A 120 1.21 -0.75 1.51
C VAL A 120 0.52 -2.04 1.94
N TYR A 121 -0.13 -2.70 0.98
CA TYR A 121 -0.85 -3.96 1.17
C TYR A 121 -0.26 -5.00 0.23
N PRO A 122 0.62 -5.90 0.71
CA PRO A 122 1.13 -6.99 -0.11
C PRO A 122 0.04 -8.02 -0.41
N SER A 123 0.06 -8.57 -1.63
CA SER A 123 -0.75 -9.74 -1.97
C SER A 123 -0.24 -10.99 -1.23
N PRO A 124 -1.10 -11.97 -0.89
CA PRO A 124 -0.70 -13.20 -0.18
C PRO A 124 0.46 -13.97 -0.79
N HIS A 125 0.57 -14.04 -2.12
CA HIS A 125 1.69 -14.73 -2.77
C HIS A 125 2.90 -13.82 -3.05
N GLY A 126 2.86 -12.55 -2.60
CA GLY A 126 3.94 -11.58 -2.81
C GLY A 126 4.17 -11.21 -4.27
N THR A 127 3.24 -11.51 -5.18
CA THR A 127 3.38 -11.21 -6.62
C THR A 127 3.07 -9.76 -6.93
N GLN A 128 2.25 -9.13 -6.09
CA GLN A 128 1.73 -7.78 -6.26
C GLN A 128 1.60 -7.06 -4.91
N PHE A 129 1.40 -5.76 -4.95
CA PHE A 129 0.98 -4.99 -3.79
C PHE A 129 0.21 -3.74 -4.21
N LEU A 130 -0.67 -3.29 -3.33
CA LEU A 130 -1.32 -1.99 -3.41
C LEU A 130 -0.50 -0.99 -2.60
N ALA A 131 -0.30 0.20 -3.14
CA ALA A 131 0.18 1.36 -2.41
C ALA A 131 -0.89 2.46 -2.44
N ILE A 132 -1.04 3.16 -1.32
CA ILE A 132 -2.06 4.19 -1.12
C ILE A 132 -1.39 5.50 -0.74
N GLU A 133 -1.58 6.51 -1.58
CA GLU A 133 -1.12 7.88 -1.41
C GLU A 133 -2.33 8.79 -1.11
N GLN A 134 -2.13 9.84 -0.33
CA GLN A 134 -3.12 10.88 -0.14
C GLN A 134 -2.44 12.22 -0.42
N GLU A 135 -2.86 12.88 -1.50
CA GLU A 135 -2.37 14.22 -1.80
C GLU A 135 -3.02 15.23 -0.86
N ASP A 136 -2.26 16.23 -0.47
CA ASP A 136 -2.73 17.33 0.36
C ASP A 136 -3.92 18.05 -0.30
N GLY A 137 -4.94 18.36 0.50
CA GLY A 137 -6.13 19.08 0.04
C GLY A 137 -7.09 18.29 -0.87
N MET A 138 -6.85 17.00 -1.12
CA MET A 138 -7.81 16.14 -1.83
C MET A 138 -8.73 15.38 -0.87
N ASP A 139 -10.03 15.33 -1.19
CA ASP A 139 -11.05 14.57 -0.46
C ASP A 139 -10.99 13.04 -0.73
N GLY A 140 -9.82 12.51 -1.10
CA GLY A 140 -9.65 11.08 -1.30
C GLY A 140 -8.24 10.62 -1.64
N GLU A 141 -8.11 9.29 -1.72
CA GLU A 141 -6.84 8.59 -1.89
C GLU A 141 -6.55 8.26 -3.35
N LEU A 142 -5.28 8.30 -3.71
CA LEU A 142 -4.76 7.72 -4.95
C LEU A 142 -4.22 6.32 -4.66
N TRP A 143 -4.74 5.34 -5.38
CA TRP A 143 -4.34 3.96 -5.26
C TRP A 143 -3.50 3.55 -6.46
N ALA A 144 -2.49 2.74 -6.23
CA ALA A 144 -1.68 2.15 -7.30
C ALA A 144 -1.33 0.69 -6.98
N VAL A 145 -1.52 -0.18 -7.98
CA VAL A 145 -1.11 -1.59 -7.89
C VAL A 145 0.20 -1.77 -8.64
N TYR A 146 1.15 -2.43 -8.00
CA TYR A 146 2.45 -2.76 -8.55
C TYR A 146 2.66 -4.27 -8.54
N ASN A 147 3.47 -4.78 -9.47
CA ASN A 147 4.01 -6.12 -9.35
C ASN A 147 5.22 -6.16 -8.39
N ALA A 148 5.71 -7.36 -8.06
CA ALA A 148 6.86 -7.57 -7.19
C ALA A 148 8.16 -6.89 -7.72
N ALA A 149 8.27 -6.72 -9.04
CA ALA A 149 9.36 -5.97 -9.67
C ALA A 149 9.20 -4.45 -9.56
N GLY A 150 8.15 -3.94 -8.90
CA GLY A 150 7.84 -2.51 -8.75
C GLY A 150 7.33 -1.84 -10.03
N LYS A 151 6.91 -2.60 -11.05
CA LYS A 151 6.23 -2.05 -12.22
C LYS A 151 4.77 -1.75 -11.86
N LYS A 152 4.35 -0.50 -12.10
CA LYS A 152 2.95 -0.08 -11.94
C LYS A 152 2.07 -0.83 -12.95
N LEU A 153 1.06 -1.51 -12.45
CA LEU A 153 0.05 -2.25 -13.22
C LEU A 153 -1.24 -1.44 -13.40
N TRP A 154 -1.60 -0.69 -12.37
CA TRP A 154 -2.79 0.15 -12.33
C TRP A 154 -2.58 1.34 -11.39
N SER A 155 -3.28 2.44 -11.66
CA SER A 155 -3.46 3.52 -10.69
C SER A 155 -4.76 4.26 -10.96
N GLY A 156 -5.38 4.81 -9.91
CA GLY A 156 -6.57 5.61 -10.01
C GLY A 156 -7.04 6.11 -8.66
N TYR A 157 -8.06 6.96 -8.68
CA TYR A 157 -8.74 7.44 -7.49
C TYR A 157 -9.45 6.29 -6.77
N ALA A 158 -9.49 6.34 -5.44
CA ALA A 158 -10.19 5.39 -4.59
C ALA A 158 -11.71 5.67 -4.57
N GLY A 159 -12.34 5.63 -5.75
CA GLY A 159 -13.77 5.90 -5.88
C GLY A 159 -14.22 6.14 -7.32
N THR A 160 -15.48 6.53 -7.47
CA THR A 160 -16.04 7.03 -8.73
C THR A 160 -16.40 8.50 -8.62
N LEU A 161 -16.17 9.23 -9.71
CA LEU A 161 -16.56 10.62 -9.86
C LEU A 161 -17.72 10.72 -10.85
N ARG A 162 -18.66 11.63 -10.58
CA ARG A 162 -19.78 11.95 -11.44
C ARG A 162 -19.76 13.44 -11.78
N MET A 163 -20.03 13.78 -13.02
CA MET A 163 -20.23 15.17 -13.42
C MET A 163 -21.59 15.67 -12.92
N GLU A 164 -21.60 16.68 -12.07
CA GLU A 164 -22.79 17.39 -11.61
C GLU A 164 -22.83 18.81 -12.18
N LYS A 165 -24.01 19.43 -12.16
CA LYS A 165 -24.21 20.84 -12.54
C LYS A 165 -24.73 21.60 -11.34
N LEU A 166 -23.92 22.50 -10.78
CA LEU A 166 -24.31 23.30 -9.61
C LEU A 166 -25.30 24.37 -10.07
N ASN A 167 -26.53 24.33 -9.56
CA ASN A 167 -27.61 25.27 -9.88
C ASN A 167 -27.98 25.29 -11.38
N ALA A 168 -29.20 24.84 -11.71
CA ALA A 168 -29.73 24.81 -13.08
C ALA A 168 -30.05 26.20 -13.67
N GLY A 169 -29.23 27.21 -13.38
CA GLY A 169 -29.27 28.52 -14.01
C GLY A 169 -28.46 28.56 -15.31
N PRO A 170 -28.76 29.51 -16.22
CA PRO A 170 -27.94 29.73 -17.41
C PRO A 170 -26.50 30.08 -17.03
N GLY A 171 -25.53 29.27 -17.47
CA GLY A 171 -24.09 29.52 -17.28
C GLY A 171 -23.39 28.70 -16.19
N SER A 172 -24.07 27.76 -15.52
CA SER A 172 -23.38 26.86 -14.60
C SER A 172 -22.41 25.92 -15.32
N LYS A 173 -21.18 25.86 -14.81
CA LYS A 173 -20.15 24.92 -15.28
C LYS A 173 -20.35 23.57 -14.58
N PRO A 174 -20.22 22.45 -15.29
CA PRO A 174 -20.22 21.15 -14.65
C PRO A 174 -18.98 21.01 -13.75
N TYR A 175 -19.14 20.32 -12.62
CA TYR A 175 -18.05 19.99 -11.69
C TYR A 175 -18.06 18.48 -11.41
N GLU A 176 -16.93 17.94 -10.98
CA GLU A 176 -16.83 16.54 -10.55
C GLU A 176 -17.23 16.42 -9.08
N ALA A 177 -18.21 15.58 -8.80
CA ALA A 177 -18.62 15.20 -7.46
C ALA A 177 -18.23 13.74 -7.20
N VAL A 178 -17.82 13.43 -5.97
CA VAL A 178 -17.58 12.04 -5.56
C VAL A 178 -18.93 11.31 -5.50
N GLU A 179 -19.08 10.29 -6.36
CA GLU A 179 -20.28 9.45 -6.40
C GLU A 179 -20.15 8.28 -5.40
N SER A 180 -18.97 7.68 -5.33
CA SER A 180 -18.64 6.66 -4.34
C SER A 180 -17.16 6.66 -3.96
N THR A 181 -16.85 6.20 -2.76
CA THR A 181 -15.50 5.93 -2.26
C THR A 181 -15.23 4.43 -2.22
N TYR A 182 -13.96 4.05 -2.29
CA TYR A 182 -13.48 2.69 -2.08
C TYR A 182 -12.72 2.64 -0.76
N GLU A 183 -13.15 1.75 0.13
CA GLU A 183 -12.67 1.68 1.51
C GLU A 183 -12.19 0.27 1.86
N SER A 184 -11.38 0.17 2.90
CA SER A 184 -10.93 -1.12 3.47
C SER A 184 -10.36 -2.09 2.41
N PRO A 185 -9.35 -1.67 1.62
CA PRO A 185 -8.74 -2.51 0.61
C PRO A 185 -8.08 -3.73 1.25
N HIS A 186 -8.24 -4.88 0.62
CA HIS A 186 -7.57 -6.12 1.00
C HIS A 186 -7.39 -7.05 -0.18
N TRP A 187 -6.39 -7.91 -0.12
CA TRP A 187 -6.17 -8.95 -1.11
C TRP A 187 -6.85 -10.25 -0.69
N THR A 188 -7.53 -10.90 -1.61
CA THR A 188 -8.04 -12.27 -1.43
C THR A 188 -6.89 -13.27 -1.46
N ALA A 189 -7.18 -14.50 -1.05
CA ALA A 189 -6.26 -15.64 -1.15
C ALA A 189 -5.85 -15.98 -2.59
N GLN A 190 -6.43 -15.37 -3.63
CA GLN A 190 -6.09 -15.57 -5.05
C GLN A 190 -5.36 -14.36 -5.65
N ASP A 191 -4.79 -13.47 -4.83
CA ASP A 191 -4.17 -12.20 -5.27
C ASP A 191 -5.13 -11.32 -6.10
N GLN A 192 -6.43 -11.34 -5.77
CA GLN A 192 -7.39 -10.36 -6.30
C GLN A 192 -7.61 -9.26 -5.27
N LEU A 193 -7.39 -8.00 -5.65
CA LEU A 193 -7.63 -6.85 -4.80
C LEU A 193 -9.14 -6.58 -4.72
N GLN A 194 -9.65 -6.46 -3.49
CA GLN A 194 -11.03 -6.10 -3.20
C GLN A 194 -11.08 -4.86 -2.32
N ALA A 195 -12.18 -4.12 -2.43
CA ALA A 195 -12.50 -2.99 -1.56
C ALA A 195 -14.01 -2.96 -1.31
N THR A 196 -14.41 -2.19 -0.30
CA THR A 196 -15.81 -1.84 -0.07
C THR A 196 -16.12 -0.56 -0.82
N GLN A 197 -17.01 -0.61 -1.80
CA GLN A 197 -17.59 0.59 -2.40
C GLN A 197 -18.66 1.16 -1.44
N VAL A 198 -18.59 2.46 -1.17
CA VAL A 198 -19.56 3.20 -0.37
C VAL A 198 -20.07 4.39 -1.19
N CYS A 199 -21.37 4.47 -1.45
CA CYS A 199 -21.96 5.59 -2.17
C CYS A 199 -21.96 6.86 -1.30
N GLY A 200 -21.93 8.05 -1.91
CA GLY A 200 -21.86 9.33 -1.18
C GLY A 200 -23.01 9.58 -0.18
N SER A 201 -24.18 8.96 -0.37
CA SER A 201 -25.28 8.99 0.60
C SER A 201 -25.08 8.07 1.82
N GLY A 202 -24.07 7.20 1.80
CA GLY A 202 -23.75 6.21 2.83
C GLY A 202 -24.70 5.01 2.91
N LEU A 203 -25.84 5.04 2.20
CA LEU A 203 -26.90 4.04 2.32
C LEU A 203 -26.62 2.74 1.55
N ASN A 204 -25.85 2.82 0.45
CA ASN A 204 -25.52 1.67 -0.39
C ASN A 204 -24.03 1.35 -0.31
N LYS A 205 -23.72 0.11 0.07
CA LYS A 205 -22.35 -0.40 0.14
C LYS A 205 -22.25 -1.84 -0.37
N GLY A 206 -21.06 -2.22 -0.83
CA GLY A 206 -20.76 -3.62 -1.17
C GLY A 206 -19.36 -3.81 -1.71
N THR A 207 -19.01 -5.05 -2.02
CA THR A 207 -17.67 -5.42 -2.42
C THR A 207 -17.44 -5.18 -3.91
N ILE A 208 -16.30 -4.58 -4.25
CA ILE A 208 -15.83 -4.40 -5.62
C ILE A 208 -14.42 -4.98 -5.76
N ASN A 209 -14.12 -5.54 -6.94
CA ASN A 209 -12.85 -6.19 -7.22
C ASN A 209 -12.09 -5.41 -8.30
N LEU A 210 -10.77 -5.29 -8.19
CA LEU A 210 -9.93 -4.83 -9.28
C LEU A 210 -9.53 -6.04 -10.14
N GLU A 211 -9.82 -5.97 -11.44
CA GLU A 211 -9.66 -7.10 -12.36
C GLU A 211 -8.87 -6.69 -13.60
N ALA A 212 -7.96 -7.57 -14.05
CA ALA A 212 -7.31 -7.43 -15.36
C ALA A 212 -8.21 -8.02 -16.46
N LYS A 213 -8.88 -7.17 -17.24
CA LYS A 213 -9.70 -7.57 -18.39
C LYS A 213 -9.06 -7.10 -19.69
N GLY A 214 -8.77 -8.04 -20.59
CA GLY A 214 -8.14 -7.72 -21.88
C GLY A 214 -6.79 -7.02 -21.75
N GLY A 215 -6.02 -7.33 -20.69
CA GLY A 215 -4.73 -6.67 -20.40
C GLY A 215 -4.84 -5.28 -19.78
N ARG A 216 -6.05 -4.80 -19.48
CA ARG A 216 -6.28 -3.52 -18.77
C ARG A 216 -6.87 -3.81 -17.39
N TRP A 217 -6.34 -3.11 -16.39
CA TRP A 217 -6.86 -3.17 -15.03
C TRP A 217 -8.03 -2.21 -14.88
N GLN A 218 -9.14 -2.71 -14.37
CA GLN A 218 -10.32 -1.92 -14.10
C GLN A 218 -11.09 -2.51 -12.92
N TRP A 219 -11.79 -1.64 -12.20
CA TRP A 219 -12.75 -2.10 -11.21
C TRP A 219 -13.86 -2.90 -11.89
N GLY A 220 -14.34 -3.93 -11.21
CA GLY A 220 -15.44 -4.78 -11.62
C GLY A 220 -16.75 -4.02 -11.72
N ARG A 221 -17.86 -4.76 -11.79
CA ARG A 221 -19.19 -4.12 -11.84
C ARG A 221 -19.45 -3.41 -10.51
N SER A 222 -19.50 -2.08 -10.54
CA SER A 222 -19.85 -1.26 -9.39
C SER A 222 -21.33 -1.38 -9.05
N LEU A 223 -21.65 -1.16 -7.77
CA LEU A 223 -23.00 -0.88 -7.34
C LEU A 223 -23.46 0.44 -7.94
N GLN A 224 -24.73 0.50 -8.33
CA GLN A 224 -25.35 1.77 -8.71
C GLN A 224 -25.67 2.56 -7.45
N CYS A 225 -25.09 3.75 -7.35
CA CYS A 225 -25.45 4.71 -6.33
C CYS A 225 -26.79 5.33 -6.70
N VAL A 226 -27.77 5.17 -5.80
CA VAL A 226 -29.10 5.78 -5.94
C VAL A 226 -29.05 7.11 -5.22
N HIS A 227 -29.40 8.18 -5.93
CA HIS A 227 -29.46 9.55 -5.42
C HIS A 227 -30.89 9.91 -5.04
#